data_AF-A0A1R3WSG7-F1
#
_entry.id   AF-A0A1R3WSG7-F1
#
_cell.length_a   1.000
_cell.length_b   1.000
_cell.length_c   1.000
_cell.angle_alpha   90.00
_cell.angle_beta   90.00
_cell.angle_gamma   90.00
#
_symmetry.space_group_name_H-M   'P 1'
#
loop_
_entity.id
_entity.type
_entity.pdbx_description
1 polymer ?
#
loop_
_entity_poly.entity_id
_entity_poly.type
_entity_poly.pdbx_seq_one_letter_code
_entity_poly.pdbx_strand_id
1 'polypeptide(L)'
;MDIHGLSALQGYGAARPATRPDPAGQAADGARALFRDFAETLQNSEQTAMAAMTGDADPHALVQALAQTELAVETAVTIRNKVVEAYQEILRMPV
;
A
#
# COMPACT_ATOMS: atom_id res chain seq x y z
N MET A 1 -33.65 21.72 5.18
CA MET A 1 -32.61 20.86 4.58
C MET A 1 -31.25 21.50 4.88
N ASP A 2 -30.95 21.82 6.15
CA ASP A 2 -29.92 22.83 6.51
C ASP A 2 -28.93 22.34 7.57
N ILE A 3 -29.16 21.15 8.14
CA ILE A 3 -28.34 20.56 9.20
C ILE A 3 -27.06 19.92 8.62
N HIS A 4 -27.11 19.44 7.38
CA HIS A 4 -25.97 18.83 6.69
C HIS A 4 -24.89 19.86 6.29
N GLY A 5 -25.26 21.12 6.06
CA GLY A 5 -24.30 22.18 5.74
C GLY A 5 -23.45 22.58 6.95
N LEU A 6 -24.07 22.64 8.14
CA LEU A 6 -23.38 22.94 9.40
C LEU A 6 -22.42 21.82 9.81
N SER A 7 -22.80 20.56 9.62
CA SER A 7 -21.91 19.42 9.90
C SER A 7 -20.75 19.34 8.90
N ALA A 8 -20.99 19.67 7.63
CA ALA A 8 -19.92 19.76 6.63
C ALA A 8 -18.92 20.88 6.94
N LEU A 9 -19.39 22.04 7.39
CA LEU A 9 -18.54 23.16 7.83
C LEU A 9 -17.73 22.81 9.08
N GLN A 10 -18.32 22.08 10.03
CA GLN A 10 -17.60 21.57 11.21
C GLN A 10 -16.55 20.52 10.83
N GLY A 11 -16.87 19.59 9.93
CA GLY A 11 -15.91 18.60 9.42
C GLY A 11 -14.74 19.25 8.70
N TYR A 12 -15.01 20.29 7.89
CA TYR A 12 -13.96 21.06 7.22
C TYR A 12 -13.10 21.86 8.21
N GLY A 13 -13.71 22.44 9.25
CA GLY A 13 -13.01 23.11 10.33
C GLY A 13 -12.08 22.18 11.13
N ALA A 14 -12.53 20.95 11.38
CA ALA A 14 -11.76 19.91 12.06
C ALA A 14 -10.63 19.32 11.21
N ALA A 15 -10.76 19.32 9.87
CA ALA A 15 -9.74 18.83 8.95
C ALA A 15 -8.62 19.85 8.62
N ARG A 16 -8.88 21.16 8.79
CA ARG A 16 -7.88 22.22 8.58
C ARG A 16 -6.57 22.11 9.38
N PRO A 17 -6.53 21.67 10.64
CA PRO A 17 -5.26 21.46 11.35
C PRO A 17 -4.47 20.25 10.85
N ALA A 18 -5.10 19.24 10.24
CA ALA A 18 -4.44 18.06 9.68
C ALA A 18 -3.76 18.32 8.32
N THR A 19 -4.08 19.44 7.65
CA THR A 19 -3.49 19.87 6.38
C THR A 19 -2.44 20.97 6.54
N ARG A 20 -2.16 21.40 7.77
CA ARG A 20 -1.03 22.29 8.04
C ARG A 20 0.26 21.45 7.96
N PRO A 21 1.26 21.87 7.18
CA PRO A 21 2.59 21.26 7.25
C PRO A 21 3.10 21.43 8.67
N ASP A 22 3.24 20.32 9.39
CA ASP A 22 3.80 20.34 10.74
C ASP A 22 5.33 20.49 10.64
N PRO A 23 5.93 21.60 11.11
CA PRO A 23 7.37 21.79 11.12
C PRO A 23 8.08 20.93 12.17
N ALA A 24 7.35 20.17 13.00
CA ALA A 24 7.89 19.48 14.17
C ALA A 24 7.95 17.95 14.03
N GLY A 25 8.45 17.40 12.92
CA GLY A 25 8.97 16.02 12.88
C GLY A 25 8.01 14.85 13.21
N GLN A 26 6.74 15.11 13.56
CA GLN A 26 5.76 14.08 13.93
C GLN A 26 5.47 13.13 12.76
N ALA A 27 5.52 13.65 11.53
CA ALA A 27 5.46 12.83 10.31
C ALA A 27 6.69 11.91 10.17
N ALA A 28 7.88 12.35 10.60
CA ALA A 28 9.08 11.54 10.58
C ALA A 28 9.06 10.47 11.68
N ASP A 29 8.50 10.76 12.84
CA ASP A 29 8.34 9.79 13.93
C ASP A 29 7.26 8.74 13.63
N GLY A 30 6.16 9.16 13.00
CA GLY A 30 5.15 8.24 12.44
C GLY A 30 5.75 7.34 11.36
N ALA A 31 6.52 7.91 10.42
CA ALA A 31 7.22 7.12 9.41
C ALA A 31 8.20 6.11 10.04
N ARG A 32 8.98 6.51 11.07
CA ARG A 32 9.88 5.61 11.79
C ARG A 32 9.14 4.47 12.50
N ALA A 33 7.95 4.73 13.06
CA ALA A 33 7.12 3.69 13.65
C ALA A 33 6.66 2.70 12.59
N LEU A 34 6.14 3.19 11.46
CA LEU A 34 5.71 2.34 10.34
C LEU A 34 6.86 1.50 9.75
N PHE A 35 8.06 2.05 9.64
CA PHE A 35 9.23 1.29 9.19
C PHE A 35 9.65 0.19 10.18
N ARG A 36 9.52 0.42 11.50
CA ARG A 36 9.78 -0.60 12.51
C ARG A 36 8.74 -1.73 12.45
N ASP A 37 7.47 -1.38 12.37
CA ASP A 37 6.37 -2.34 12.28
C ASP A 37 6.47 -3.18 10.99
N PHE A 38 6.89 -2.54 9.89
CA PHE A 38 7.15 -3.23 8.62
C PHE A 38 8.34 -4.20 8.73
N ALA A 39 9.44 -3.78 9.36
CA ALA A 39 10.60 -4.63 9.55
C ALA A 39 10.28 -5.85 10.44
N GLU A 40 9.49 -5.66 11.49
CA GLU A 40 9.02 -6.74 12.36
C GLU A 40 8.11 -7.72 11.60
N THR A 41 7.18 -7.19 10.80
CA THR A 41 6.31 -7.99 9.94
C THR A 41 7.11 -8.80 8.92
N LEU A 42 8.14 -8.19 8.31
CA LEU A 42 9.01 -8.86 7.35
C LEU A 42 9.78 -10.03 8.00
N GLN A 43 10.37 -9.81 9.17
CA GLN A 43 11.08 -10.87 9.91
C GLN A 43 10.14 -12.04 10.27
N ASN A 44 8.93 -11.75 10.76
CA ASN A 44 7.93 -12.77 11.05
C ASN A 44 7.51 -13.54 9.78
N SER A 45 7.40 -12.83 8.65
CA SER A 45 7.09 -13.45 7.35
C SER A 45 8.21 -14.36 6.85
N GLU A 46 9.47 -13.98 7.03
CA GLU A 46 10.63 -14.80 6.67
C GLU A 46 10.70 -16.07 7.52
N GLN A 47 10.44 -15.95 8.83
CA GLN A 47 10.40 -17.12 9.71
C GLN A 47 9.27 -18.08 9.35
N THR A 48 8.10 -17.56 8.99
CA THR A 48 6.96 -18.35 8.53
C THR A 48 7.27 -19.03 7.18
N ALA A 49 7.93 -18.30 6.26
CA ALA A 49 8.35 -18.85 4.97
C ALA A 49 9.40 -19.95 5.13
N MET A 50 10.39 -19.76 6.02
CA MET A 50 11.38 -20.79 6.35
C MET A 50 10.72 -22.04 6.94
N ALA A 51 9.75 -21.88 7.85
CA ALA A 51 8.98 -22.98 8.42
C ALA A 51 8.16 -23.74 7.36
N ALA A 52 7.59 -23.01 6.39
CA ALA A 52 6.88 -23.60 5.26
C ALA A 52 7.82 -24.36 4.31
N MET A 53 9.05 -23.88 4.11
CA MET A 53 10.06 -24.55 3.27
C MET A 53 10.65 -25.81 3.93
N THR A 54 10.60 -25.94 5.26
CA THR A 54 11.10 -27.13 5.98
C THR A 54 10.21 -28.37 5.89
N GLY A 55 9.09 -28.32 5.15
CA GLY A 55 8.59 -29.52 4.45
C GLY A 55 7.33 -30.22 4.95
N ASP A 56 6.42 -29.53 5.66
CA ASP A 56 5.12 -30.11 6.05
C ASP A 56 3.94 -29.63 5.17
N ALA A 57 4.23 -29.11 3.97
CA ALA A 57 3.25 -28.48 3.09
C ALA A 57 2.64 -29.50 2.11
N ASP A 58 1.44 -29.96 2.44
CA ASP A 58 0.51 -30.70 1.59
C ASP A 58 0.43 -30.06 0.18
N PRO A 59 0.46 -30.83 -0.94
CA PRO A 59 0.28 -30.30 -2.29
C PRO A 59 -0.99 -29.45 -2.47
N HIS A 60 -2.01 -29.58 -1.61
CA HIS A 60 -3.13 -28.63 -1.53
C HIS A 60 -2.72 -27.21 -1.11
N ALA A 61 -1.76 -27.07 -0.20
CA ALA A 61 -1.23 -25.78 0.23
C ALA A 61 -0.52 -25.04 -0.92
N LEU A 62 0.16 -25.77 -1.82
CA LEU A 62 0.77 -25.20 -3.01
C LEU A 62 -0.28 -24.64 -3.98
N VAL A 63 -1.36 -25.37 -4.24
CA VAL A 63 -2.45 -24.90 -5.12
C VAL A 63 -3.15 -23.69 -4.51
N GLN A 64 -3.37 -23.68 -3.20
CA GLN A 64 -3.95 -22.53 -2.50
C GLN A 64 -3.03 -21.30 -2.54
N ALA A 65 -1.71 -21.48 -2.37
CA ALA A 65 -0.75 -20.40 -2.50
C ALA A 65 -0.68 -19.86 -3.94
N LEU A 66 -0.76 -20.73 -4.95
CA LEU A 66 -0.81 -20.32 -6.36
C LEU A 66 -2.07 -19.53 -6.69
N ALA A 67 -3.24 -19.98 -6.22
CA ALA A 67 -4.50 -19.25 -6.37
C ALA A 67 -4.43 -17.85 -5.72
N GLN A 68 -3.75 -17.71 -4.58
CA GLN A 68 -3.56 -16.42 -3.91
C GLN A 68 -2.59 -15.50 -4.70
N THR A 69 -1.70 -16.08 -5.50
CA THR A 69 -0.65 -15.35 -6.24
C THR A 69 -1.16 -14.80 -7.58
N GLU A 70 -2.27 -15.32 -8.14
CA GLU A 70 -2.85 -14.83 -9.40
C GLU A 70 -3.18 -13.33 -9.35
N LEU A 71 -3.80 -12.87 -8.25
CA LEU A 71 -4.17 -11.46 -8.08
C LEU A 71 -2.94 -10.53 -8.07
N ALA A 72 -1.84 -10.99 -7.48
CA ALA A 72 -0.59 -10.24 -7.44
C ALA A 72 0.04 -10.13 -8.84
N VAL A 73 -0.01 -11.21 -9.63
CA VAL A 73 0.50 -11.22 -11.01
C VAL A 73 -0.34 -10.32 -11.92
N GLU A 74 -1.67 -10.37 -11.81
CA GLU A 74 -2.56 -9.51 -12.60
C GLU A 74 -2.33 -8.02 -12.31
N THR A 75 -2.14 -7.68 -11.03
CA THR A 75 -1.81 -6.30 -10.60
C THR A 75 -0.44 -5.87 -11.13
N ALA A 76 0.56 -6.75 -11.06
CA ALA A 76 1.89 -6.47 -11.60
C ALA A 76 1.87 -6.21 -13.12
N VAL A 77 1.10 -6.99 -13.88
CA VAL A 77 0.92 -6.78 -15.33
C VAL A 77 0.20 -5.47 -15.60
N THR A 78 -0.81 -5.13 -14.79
CA THR A 78 -1.54 -3.86 -14.90
C THR A 78 -0.62 -2.67 -14.71
N ILE A 79 0.22 -2.69 -13.68
CA ILE A 79 1.22 -1.64 -13.42
C ILE A 79 2.22 -1.58 -14.57
N ARG A 80 2.73 -2.72 -15.06
CA ARG A 80 3.64 -2.79 -16.21
C ARG A 80 3.04 -2.09 -17.43
N ASN A 81 1.78 -2.36 -17.73
CA ASN A 81 1.09 -1.78 -18.89
C ASN A 81 0.88 -0.27 -18.72
N LYS A 82 0.56 0.19 -17.51
CA LYS A 82 0.41 1.63 -17.19
C LYS A 82 1.72 2.40 -17.36
N VAL A 83 2.84 1.81 -16.94
CA VAL A 83 4.18 2.39 -17.12
C VAL A 83 4.53 2.49 -18.61
N VAL A 84 4.20 1.47 -19.39
CA VAL A 84 4.42 1.48 -20.84
C VAL A 84 3.55 2.54 -21.53
N GLU A 85 2.28 2.69 -21.16
CA GLU A 85 1.41 3.77 -21.65
C GLU A 85 1.99 5.15 -21.36
N ALA A 86 2.37 5.40 -20.09
CA ALA A 86 2.94 6.68 -19.68
C ALA A 86 4.25 7.01 -20.42
N TYR A 87 5.10 6.00 -20.65
CA TYR A 87 6.34 6.19 -21.41
C TYR A 87 6.05 6.52 -22.88
N GLN A 88 5.06 5.86 -23.48
CA GLN A 88 4.62 6.18 -24.83
C GLN A 88 3.95 7.55 -24.94
N GLU A 89 3.25 8.01 -23.90
CA GLU A 89 2.63 9.34 -23.84
C GLU A 89 3.68 10.46 -23.76
N ILE A 90 4.73 10.28 -22.95
CA ILE A 90 5.87 11.20 -22.87
C ILE A 90 6.58 11.31 -24.23
N LEU A 91 6.76 10.19 -24.94
CA LEU A 91 7.37 10.19 -26.28
C LEU A 91 6.47 10.75 -27.39
N ARG A 92 5.15 10.80 -27.18
CA ARG A 92 4.17 11.34 -28.12
C ARG A 92 3.87 12.82 -27.89
N MET A 93 4.29 13.40 -26.76
CA MET A 93 4.28 14.85 -26.60
C MET A 93 5.32 15.45 -27.56
N PRO A 94 4.91 16.25 -28.56
CA PRO A 94 5.87 17.04 -29.32
C PRO A 94 6.50 18.06 -28.39
N VAL A 95 7.83 18.18 -28.45
CA VAL A 95 8.59 19.29 -27.84
C VAL A 95 8.18 20.63 -28.43
#